data_AF-A0A959DKE9-F1
#
_entry.id   AF-A0A959DKE9-F1
#
_cell.length_a   1.000
_cell.length_b   1.000
_cell.length_c   1.000
_cell.angle_alpha   90.00
_cell.angle_beta   90.00
_cell.angle_gamma   90.00
#
_symmetry.space_group_name_H-M   'P 1'
#
loop_
_entity.id
_entity.type
_entity.pdbx_description
1 polymer ?
#
loop_
_entity_poly.entity_id
_entity_poly.type
_entity_poly.pdbx_seq_one_letter_code
_entity_poly.pdbx_strand_id
1 'polypeptide(L)'
;MAIDKKPLELSADFKYALDRIEKEGRNVFITGRAGTGKSTLLQLFRNTTRRKAVVVAPTGIAALNVKGQTIHSFFGFPPRPLAISEIKKRRNRRLYQNMEVLVIDEISMVRADLLDNIDWFLR
;
A
#
# COMPACT_ATOMS: atom_id res chain seq x y z
N MET A 1 1.20 31.44 15.34
CA MET A 1 2.36 30.56 15.62
C MET A 1 2.72 29.82 14.35
N ALA A 2 3.78 30.23 13.66
CA ALA A 2 4.37 29.40 12.62
C ALA A 2 5.02 28.20 13.31
N ILE A 3 4.52 26.99 13.05
CA ILE A 3 5.18 25.78 13.50
C ILE A 3 6.50 25.72 12.73
N ASP A 4 7.60 25.85 13.46
CA ASP A 4 8.96 25.75 12.95
C ASP A 4 9.16 24.32 12.42
N LYS A 5 8.80 24.09 11.16
CA LYS A 5 8.91 22.78 10.52
C LYS A 5 10.37 22.59 10.14
N LYS A 6 11.12 21.94 11.04
CA LYS A 6 12.42 21.38 10.70
C LYS A 6 12.29 20.52 9.43
N PRO A 7 13.25 20.59 8.50
CA PRO A 7 13.27 19.73 7.32
C PRO A 7 13.17 18.27 7.73
N LEU A 8 12.42 17.47 6.97
CA LEU A 8 12.34 16.03 7.21
C LEU A 8 13.72 15.42 6.91
N GLU A 9 14.44 15.03 7.95
CA GLU A 9 15.68 14.27 7.81
C GLU A 9 15.36 12.79 7.56
N LEU A 10 15.80 12.28 6.41
CA LEU A 10 15.61 10.88 6.06
C LEU A 10 16.73 10.04 6.64
N SER A 11 16.35 9.06 7.47
CA SER A 11 17.25 8.02 7.94
C SER A 11 17.80 7.19 6.77
N ALA A 12 18.92 6.51 7.02
CA ALA A 12 19.50 5.59 6.04
C ALA A 12 18.48 4.51 5.60
N ASP A 13 17.69 3.99 6.54
CA ASP A 13 16.65 2.99 6.28
C ASP A 13 15.54 3.53 5.37
N PHE A 14 15.12 4.78 5.57
CA PHE A 14 14.09 5.40 4.72
C PHE A 14 14.60 5.63 3.30
N LYS A 15 15.85 6.10 3.15
CA LYS A 15 16.49 6.25 1.84
C LYS A 15 16.60 4.90 1.14
N TYR A 16 17.06 3.87 1.86
CA TYR A 16 17.14 2.52 1.35
C TYR A 16 15.78 1.98 0.88
N ALA A 17 14.73 2.12 1.70
CA ALA A 17 13.40 1.67 1.35
C ALA A 17 12.85 2.39 0.10
N LEU A 18 12.98 3.72 0.04
CA LEU A 18 12.54 4.51 -1.13
C LEU A 18 13.29 4.10 -2.40
N ASP A 19 14.61 3.94 -2.32
CA ASP A 19 15.41 3.52 -3.47
C ASP A 19 14.98 2.15 -4.00
N ARG A 20 14.69 1.19 -3.12
CA ARG A 20 14.21 -0.14 -3.51
C ARG A 20 12.84 -0.08 -4.19
N ILE A 21 11.91 0.71 -3.65
CA ILE A 21 10.56 0.87 -4.22
C ILE A 21 10.62 1.56 -5.59
N GLU A 22 11.45 2.59 -5.74
CA GLU A 22 11.52 3.40 -6.97
C GLU A 22 12.29 2.72 -8.10
N LYS A 23 13.42 2.07 -7.78
CA LYS A 23 14.40 1.65 -8.79
C LYS A 23 14.33 0.17 -9.14
N GLU A 24 13.99 -0.70 -8.20
CA GLU A 24 14.29 -2.12 -8.36
C GLU A 24 13.09 -3.01 -8.70
N GLY A 25 11.87 -2.48 -8.63
CA GLY A 25 10.66 -3.24 -8.99
C GLY A 25 10.46 -4.52 -8.15
N ARG A 26 11.08 -4.59 -6.96
CA ARG A 26 10.99 -5.71 -6.03
C ARG A 26 9.96 -5.43 -4.95
N ASN A 27 9.37 -6.49 -4.41
CA ASN A 27 8.51 -6.40 -3.24
C ASN A 27 9.35 -6.04 -2.00
N VAL A 28 8.87 -5.06 -1.22
CA VAL A 28 9.53 -4.58 0.00
C VAL A 28 8.58 -4.71 1.19
N PHE A 29 9.05 -5.30 2.28
CA PHE A 29 8.35 -5.33 3.56
C PHE A 29 8.98 -4.32 4.51
N ILE A 30 8.18 -3.33 4.95
CA ILE A 30 8.61 -2.26 5.86
C ILE A 30 7.95 -2.47 7.21
N THR A 31 8.76 -2.66 8.24
CA THR A 31 8.31 -2.85 9.62
C THR A 31 9.04 -1.89 10.56
N GLY A 32 8.54 -1.79 11.79
CA GLY A 32 9.10 -0.93 12.82
C GLY A 32 8.10 -0.74 13.96
N ARG A 33 8.58 -0.33 15.14
CA ARG A 33 7.73 -0.04 16.30
C ARG A 33 6.78 1.15 16.03
N ALA A 34 5.78 1.34 16.89
CA ALA A 34 4.96 2.55 16.86
C ALA A 34 5.84 3.81 16.99
N GLY A 35 5.47 4.90 16.32
CA GLY A 35 6.23 6.16 16.35
C GLY A 35 7.51 6.20 15.51
N THR A 36 7.85 5.12 14.78
CA THR A 36 9.06 5.07 13.91
C THR A 36 8.92 5.80 12.57
N GLY A 37 7.80 6.48 12.31
CA GLY A 37 7.63 7.30 11.10
C GLY A 37 7.24 6.54 9.84
N LYS A 38 6.77 5.29 9.91
CA LYS A 38 6.30 4.53 8.73
C LYS A 38 5.24 5.27 7.90
N SER A 39 4.26 5.87 8.57
CA SER A 39 3.25 6.68 7.88
C SER A 39 3.86 7.92 7.22
N THR A 40 4.90 8.51 7.82
CA THR A 40 5.67 9.60 7.22
C THR A 40 6.41 9.15 5.96
N LEU A 41 7.03 7.97 5.98
CA LEU A 41 7.67 7.37 4.81
C LEU A 41 6.66 7.13 3.67
N LEU A 42 5.48 6.61 3.98
CA LEU A 42 4.41 6.43 3.00
C LEU A 42 3.94 7.76 2.41
N GLN A 43 3.72 8.78 3.24
CA GLN A 43 3.31 10.11 2.75
C GLN A 43 4.40 10.74 1.87
N LEU A 44 5.67 10.60 2.24
CA LEU A 44 6.78 11.05 1.43
C LEU A 44 6.79 10.34 0.07
N PHE A 45 6.77 9.00 0.07
CA PHE A 45 6.72 8.20 -1.15
C PHE A 45 5.60 8.65 -2.07
N ARG A 46 4.37 8.80 -1.55
CA ARG A 46 3.22 9.25 -2.36
C ARG A 46 3.39 10.63 -2.97
N ASN A 47 4.04 11.55 -2.25
CA ASN A 47 4.22 12.93 -2.70
C ASN A 47 5.38 13.07 -3.68
N THR A 48 6.36 12.15 -3.66
CA THR A 48 7.56 12.24 -4.50
C THR A 48 7.61 11.24 -5.64
N THR A 49 6.87 10.13 -5.54
CA THR A 49 6.89 9.08 -6.55
C THR A 49 6.29 9.56 -7.86
N ARG A 50 6.89 9.13 -8.97
CA ARG A 50 6.32 9.30 -10.32
C ARG A 50 5.58 8.05 -10.79
N ARG A 51 5.63 6.98 -9.99
CA ARG A 51 4.99 5.71 -10.31
C ARG A 51 3.49 5.78 -10.06
N LYS A 52 2.72 5.05 -10.85
CA LYS A 52 1.26 4.91 -10.64
C LYS A 52 0.98 4.01 -9.44
N ALA A 53 1.04 4.61 -8.25
CA ALA A 53 0.87 3.92 -6.98
C ALA A 53 -0.59 3.90 -6.51
N VAL A 54 -1.03 2.76 -6.01
CA VAL A 54 -2.30 2.60 -5.27
C VAL A 54 -1.97 2.24 -3.83
N VAL A 55 -2.71 2.84 -2.89
CA VAL A 55 -2.59 2.55 -1.46
C VAL A 55 -3.87 1.91 -0.95
N VAL A 56 -3.74 0.73 -0.36
CA VAL A 56 -4.83 -0.01 0.28
C VAL A 56 -4.53 -0.33 1.73
N ALA A 57 -5.56 -0.62 2.51
CA ALA A 57 -5.45 -1.08 3.89
C ALA A 57 -6.54 -2.12 4.23
N PRO A 58 -6.40 -2.93 5.28
CA PRO A 58 -7.39 -3.96 5.63
C PRO A 58 -8.68 -3.39 6.23
N THR A 59 -8.62 -2.25 6.94
CA THR A 59 -9.77 -1.65 7.62
C THR A 59 -10.11 -0.26 7.10
N GLY A 60 -11.36 0.19 7.30
CA GLY A 60 -11.82 1.51 6.86
C GLY A 60 -11.05 2.65 7.51
N ILE A 61 -10.79 2.58 8.82
CA ILE A 61 -10.04 3.62 9.54
C ILE A 61 -8.58 3.68 9.05
N ALA A 62 -7.92 2.54 8.87
CA ALA A 62 -6.56 2.51 8.33
C ALA A 62 -6.51 3.11 6.91
N ALA A 63 -7.46 2.72 6.05
CA ALA A 63 -7.57 3.26 4.69
C ALA A 63 -7.75 4.79 4.67
N LEU A 64 -8.58 5.33 5.57
CA LEU A 64 -8.77 6.78 5.72
C LEU A 64 -7.47 7.49 6.14
N ASN A 65 -6.73 6.93 7.10
CA ASN A 65 -5.47 7.50 7.60
C ASN A 65 -4.40 7.60 6.50
N VAL A 66 -4.37 6.63 5.60
CA VAL A 66 -3.46 6.64 4.44
C VAL A 66 -4.10 7.23 3.19
N LYS A 67 -5.26 7.90 3.27
CA LYS A 67 -6.00 8.46 2.12
C LYS A 67 -6.05 7.48 0.94
N GLY A 68 -6.35 6.22 1.25
CA GLY A 68 -6.43 5.10 0.32
C GLY A 68 -7.83 4.48 0.35
N GLN A 69 -7.91 3.19 0.02
CA GLN A 69 -9.16 2.42 0.09
C GLN A 69 -8.94 1.10 0.83
N THR A 70 -10.02 0.43 1.24
CA THR A 70 -9.86 -0.91 1.78
C THR A 70 -9.51 -1.89 0.67
N ILE A 71 -8.80 -2.98 1.01
CA ILE A 71 -8.52 -4.09 0.08
C ILE A 71 -9.83 -4.60 -0.53
N HIS A 72 -10.86 -4.81 0.31
CA HIS A 72 -12.18 -5.27 -0.10
C HIS A 72 -12.83 -4.36 -1.14
N SER A 73 -12.85 -3.04 -0.90
CA SER A 73 -13.46 -2.09 -1.84
C SER A 73 -12.67 -1.97 -3.14
N PHE A 74 -11.34 -1.94 -3.04
CA PHE A 74 -10.47 -1.76 -4.20
C PHE A 74 -10.53 -2.96 -5.15
N PHE A 75 -10.39 -4.19 -4.63
CA PHE A 75 -10.42 -5.41 -5.44
C PHE A 75 -11.84 -5.95 -5.67
N GLY A 76 -12.84 -5.48 -4.91
CA GLY A 76 -14.21 -6.00 -4.96
C GLY A 76 -14.36 -7.35 -4.27
N PHE A 77 -13.49 -7.67 -3.32
CA PHE A 77 -13.58 -8.89 -2.52
C PHE A 77 -14.63 -8.73 -1.41
N PRO A 78 -15.51 -9.71 -1.19
CA PRO A 78 -16.46 -9.65 -0.09
C PRO A 78 -15.71 -9.76 1.26
N PRO A 79 -16.25 -9.22 2.37
CA PRO A 79 -15.64 -9.25 3.69
C PRO A 79 -15.83 -10.61 4.38
N ARG A 80 -15.51 -11.69 3.67
CA ARG A 80 -15.58 -13.09 4.13
C ARG A 80 -14.44 -13.88 3.47
N PRO A 81 -14.11 -15.08 3.95
CA PRO A 81 -13.28 -16.00 3.17
C PRO A 81 -13.80 -16.12 1.73
N LEU A 82 -12.87 -16.03 0.79
CA LEU A 82 -13.12 -16.00 -0.64
C LEU A 82 -12.23 -17.05 -1.28
N ALA A 83 -12.84 -18.05 -1.90
CA ALA A 83 -12.08 -19.02 -2.69
C ALA A 83 -11.60 -18.36 -4.00
N ILE A 84 -10.43 -18.76 -4.47
CA ILE A 84 -9.84 -18.26 -5.73
C ILE A 84 -10.84 -18.36 -6.90
N SER A 85 -11.60 -19.45 -6.97
CA SER A 85 -12.62 -19.69 -8.01
C SER A 85 -13.78 -18.69 -8.00
N GLU A 86 -14.02 -17.99 -6.89
CA GLU A 86 -15.07 -16.97 -6.76
C GLU A 86 -14.59 -15.57 -7.20
N ILE A 87 -13.30 -15.37 -7.45
CA ILE A 87 -12.74 -14.06 -7.79
C ILE A 87 -13.21 -13.64 -9.18
N LYS A 88 -13.88 -12.49 -9.24
CA LYS A 88 -14.44 -11.92 -10.49
C LYS A 88 -13.56 -10.81 -11.03
N LYS A 89 -13.45 -10.74 -12.36
CA LYS A 89 -12.81 -9.61 -13.05
C LYS A 89 -13.59 -8.32 -12.80
N ARG A 90 -12.85 -7.23 -12.59
CA ARG A 90 -13.43 -5.89 -12.37
C ARG A 90 -13.61 -5.16 -13.71
N ARG A 91 -14.66 -4.34 -13.80
CA ARG A 91 -14.95 -3.51 -14.99
C ARG A 91 -13.80 -2.57 -15.33
N ASN A 92 -13.17 -1.98 -14.31
CA ASN A 92 -12.07 -1.03 -14.50
C ASN A 92 -10.71 -1.74 -14.67
N ARG A 93 -10.59 -2.63 -15.65
CA ARG A 93 -9.36 -3.43 -15.87
C ARG A 93 -8.14 -2.54 -16.18
N ARG A 94 -8.37 -1.40 -16.85
CA ARG A 94 -7.34 -0.42 -17.16
C ARG A 94 -6.65 0.13 -15.91
N LEU A 95 -7.36 0.30 -14.80
CA LEU A 95 -6.76 0.77 -13.56
C LEU A 95 -5.71 -0.20 -13.05
N TYR A 96 -6.04 -1.50 -12.96
CA TYR A 96 -5.13 -2.52 -12.46
C TYR A 96 -3.97 -2.78 -13.42
N GLN A 97 -4.20 -2.71 -14.74
CA GLN A 97 -3.16 -2.87 -15.75
C GLN A 97 -2.16 -1.71 -15.80
N ASN A 98 -2.58 -0.49 -15.43
CA ASN A 98 -1.71 0.68 -15.40
C ASN A 98 -1.07 0.92 -14.03
N MET A 99 -1.44 0.16 -13.01
CA MET A 99 -0.85 0.29 -11.68
C MET A 99 0.59 -0.26 -11.69
N GLU A 100 1.52 0.51 -11.15
CA GLU A 100 2.94 0.14 -11.10
C GLU A 100 3.39 -0.26 -9.68
N VAL A 101 2.70 0.26 -8.66
CA VAL A 101 2.99 -0.04 -7.25
C VAL A 101 1.70 -0.23 -6.47
N LEU A 102 1.59 -1.33 -5.75
CA LEU A 102 0.55 -1.55 -4.75
C LEU A 102 1.19 -1.43 -3.36
N VAL A 103 0.76 -0.44 -2.59
CA VAL A 103 1.12 -0.31 -1.17
C VAL A 103 -0.01 -0.85 -0.32
N ILE A 104 0.32 -1.76 0.60
CA ILE A 104 -0.61 -2.31 1.59
C ILE A 104 -0.19 -1.82 2.96
N ASP A 105 -0.92 -0.86 3.52
CA ASP A 105 -0.72 -0.41 4.90
C ASP A 105 -1.35 -1.40 5.89
N GLU A 106 -0.82 -1.45 7.11
CA GLU A 106 -1.24 -2.41 8.16
C GLU A 106 -1.23 -3.88 7.69
N ILE A 107 -0.19 -4.27 6.92
CA ILE A 107 -0.05 -5.62 6.36
C ILE A 107 -0.08 -6.73 7.43
N SER A 108 0.32 -6.44 8.67
CA SER A 108 0.24 -7.38 9.79
C SER A 108 -1.19 -7.82 10.13
N MET A 109 -2.20 -7.07 9.71
CA MET A 109 -3.62 -7.42 9.88
C MET A 109 -4.20 -8.14 8.65
N VAL A 110 -3.42 -8.32 7.58
CA VAL A 110 -3.88 -8.97 6.36
C VAL A 110 -3.67 -10.47 6.48
N ARG A 111 -4.75 -11.23 6.27
CA ARG A 111 -4.69 -12.69 6.27
C ARG A 111 -3.95 -13.19 5.02
N ALA A 112 -3.28 -14.33 5.14
CA ALA A 112 -2.55 -14.95 4.03
C ALA A 112 -3.45 -15.25 2.82
N ASP A 113 -4.66 -15.79 3.04
CA ASP A 113 -5.62 -16.08 1.97
C ASP A 113 -6.05 -14.82 1.19
N LEU A 114 -6.14 -13.68 1.88
CA LEU A 114 -6.45 -12.41 1.24
C LEU A 114 -5.29 -11.93 0.37
N LEU A 115 -4.04 -12.18 0.77
CA LEU A 115 -2.87 -11.87 -0.04
C LEU A 115 -2.78 -12.77 -1.28
N ASP A 116 -3.08 -14.07 -1.14
CA ASP A 116 -3.17 -15.00 -2.27
C ASP A 116 -4.25 -14.58 -3.28
N ASN A 117 -5.40 -14.11 -2.78
CA ASN A 117 -6.47 -13.58 -3.62
C ASN A 117 -6.03 -12.32 -4.38
N ILE A 118 -5.23 -11.43 -3.78
CA ILE A 118 -4.65 -10.27 -4.46
C ILE A 118 -3.69 -10.72 -5.56
N ASP A 119 -2.79 -11.66 -5.26
CA ASP A 119 -1.84 -12.19 -6.25
C ASP A 119 -2.57 -12.81 -7.44
N TRP A 120 -3.55 -13.69 -7.18
CA TRP A 120 -4.33 -14.30 -8.24
C TRP A 120 -5.10 -13.29 -9.08
N PHE A 121 -5.67 -12.25 -8.45
CA PHE A 121 -6.44 -11.22 -9.15
C PHE A 121 -5.57 -10.36 -10.10
N LEU A 122 -4.31 -10.09 -9.72
CA LEU A 122 -3.41 -9.20 -10.45
C LEU A 122 -2.67 -9.89 -11.61
N ARG A 123 -2.69 -11.22 -11.68
CA ARG A 123 -2.16 -12.01 -12.81
C ARG A 123 -3.04 -11.88 -14.07
#